data_AF-A0A1B9M8N7-F1
#
_entry.id   AF-A0A1B9M8N7-F1
#
_cell.length_a   1.000
_cell.length_b   1.000
_cell.length_c   1.000
_cell.angle_alpha   90.00
_cell.angle_beta   90.00
_cell.angle_gamma   90.00
#
_symmetry.space_group_name_H-M   'P 1'
#
loop_
_entity.id
_entity.type
_entity.pdbx_description
1 polymer ?
#
loop_
_entity_poly.entity_id
_entity_poly.type
_entity_poly.pdbx_seq_one_letter_code
_entity_poly.pdbx_strand_id
1 'polypeptide(L)'
;MHREGKPKGFFYLDHRTVDGKHNLITDTYVTARNVHDSQPYMARLKRQLERFGFNPVGVGVVFDAGYFTAPICHLLLTEQIYPVLGYRRPSVVAQT
;
A
#
# COMPACT_ATOMS: atom_id res chain seq x y z
N MET A 1 20.63 3.26 3.29
CA MET A 1 20.39 4.26 4.34
C MET A 1 19.59 3.62 5.47
N HIS A 2 20.16 3.53 6.66
CA HIS A 2 19.48 3.01 7.87
C HIS A 2 18.70 4.17 8.51
N ARG A 3 17.44 3.95 8.95
CA ARG A 3 16.64 5.00 9.58
C ARG A 3 17.11 5.18 11.02
N GLU A 4 17.39 6.43 11.38
CA GLU A 4 17.73 6.82 12.75
C GLU A 4 16.65 6.32 13.73
N GLY A 5 17.09 5.74 14.86
CA GLY A 5 16.20 5.18 15.88
C GLY A 5 15.65 3.76 15.61
N LYS A 6 16.01 3.10 14.49
CA LYS A 6 15.64 1.69 14.25
C LYS A 6 16.79 0.72 14.58
N PRO A 7 16.50 -0.54 14.97
CA PRO A 7 17.53 -1.56 15.14
C PRO A 7 18.39 -1.71 13.86
N LYS A 8 19.66 -2.09 13.99
CA LYS A 8 20.47 -2.49 12.84
C LYS A 8 20.25 -3.99 12.61
N GLY A 9 19.98 -4.41 11.37
CA GLY A 9 19.69 -5.81 11.07
C GLY A 9 19.24 -6.05 9.63
N PHE A 10 18.99 -7.32 9.32
CA PHE A 10 18.36 -7.73 8.07
C PHE A 10 16.87 -7.38 8.13
N PHE A 11 16.42 -6.54 7.21
CA PHE A 11 15.03 -6.10 7.14
C PHE A 11 14.40 -6.48 5.80
N TYR A 12 13.13 -6.86 5.86
CA TYR A 12 12.26 -7.03 4.71
C TYR A 12 10.95 -6.26 4.97
N LEU A 13 10.16 -6.08 3.92
CA LEU A 13 8.83 -5.50 3.99
C LEU A 13 7.83 -6.58 3.65
N ASP A 14 6.82 -6.75 4.50
CA ASP A 14 5.65 -7.56 4.22
C ASP A 14 4.51 -6.62 3.80
N HIS A 15 4.17 -6.66 2.52
CA HIS A 15 3.04 -5.93 1.95
C HIS A 15 1.80 -6.78 2.11
N ARG A 16 0.94 -6.39 3.05
CA ARG A 16 -0.22 -7.18 3.46
C ARG A 16 -1.52 -6.50 3.06
N THR A 17 -2.48 -7.29 2.61
CA THR A 17 -3.88 -6.87 2.49
C THR A 17 -4.74 -7.70 3.41
N VAL A 18 -5.72 -7.04 4.03
CA VAL A 18 -6.65 -7.67 4.97
C VAL A 18 -8.07 -7.33 4.57
N ASP A 19 -8.99 -8.26 4.83
CA ASP A 19 -10.42 -7.97 4.84
C ASP A 19 -10.74 -7.09 6.04
N GLY A 20 -11.35 -5.93 5.78
CA GLY A 20 -11.69 -4.95 6.82
C GLY A 20 -12.80 -5.41 7.77
N LYS A 21 -13.61 -6.40 7.39
CA LYS A 21 -14.75 -6.86 8.21
C LYS A 21 -14.35 -7.95 9.22
N HIS A 22 -13.55 -8.91 8.78
CA HIS A 22 -13.20 -10.10 9.57
C HIS A 22 -11.71 -10.20 9.91
N ASN A 23 -10.89 -9.21 9.53
CA ASN A 23 -9.44 -9.18 9.77
C ASN A 23 -8.69 -10.39 9.20
N LEU A 24 -9.21 -10.97 8.11
CA LEU A 24 -8.56 -12.08 7.42
C LEU A 24 -7.47 -11.55 6.48
N ILE A 25 -6.30 -12.17 6.50
CA ILE A 25 -5.23 -11.83 5.56
C ILE A 25 -5.58 -12.40 4.19
N THR A 26 -5.76 -11.53 3.20
CA THR A 26 -6.13 -11.92 1.81
C THR A 26 -4.90 -12.04 0.91
N ASP A 27 -3.82 -11.32 1.21
CA ASP A 27 -2.55 -11.39 0.48
C ASP A 27 -1.38 -10.95 1.37
N THR A 28 -0.22 -11.55 1.14
CA THR A 28 1.08 -11.20 1.72
C THR A 28 2.14 -11.29 0.64
N TYR A 29 3.00 -10.29 0.56
CA TYR A 29 4.08 -10.25 -0.40
C TYR A 29 5.33 -9.65 0.23
N VAL A 30 6.41 -10.42 0.25
CA VAL A 30 7.66 -10.01 0.90
C VAL A 30 8.63 -9.43 -0.12
N THR A 31 9.18 -8.24 0.16
CA THR A 31 10.25 -7.64 -0.63
C THR A 31 11.45 -7.27 0.22
N ALA A 32 12.61 -7.13 -0.44
CA ALA A 32 13.75 -6.48 0.17
C ALA A 32 13.41 -5.06 0.62
N ARG A 33 14.08 -4.59 1.67
CA ARG A 33 13.76 -3.31 2.34
C ARG A 33 13.92 -2.07 1.46
N ASN A 34 14.74 -2.15 0.41
CA ASN A 34 14.99 -1.05 -0.52
C ASN A 34 13.86 -0.86 -1.55
N VAL A 35 12.90 -1.78 -1.63
CA VAL A 35 11.73 -1.64 -2.50
C VAL A 35 10.70 -0.74 -1.80
N HIS A 36 10.18 0.26 -2.52
CA HIS A 36 9.15 1.15 -2.00
C HIS A 36 7.78 0.44 -2.02
N ASP A 37 6.96 0.68 -0.99
CA ASP A 37 5.68 -0.04 -0.76
C ASP A 37 4.70 0.08 -1.95
N SER A 38 4.72 1.20 -2.66
CA SER A 38 3.85 1.42 -3.82
C SER A 38 4.21 0.59 -5.06
N GLN A 39 5.47 0.15 -5.20
CA GLN A 39 5.95 -0.58 -6.37
C GLN A 39 5.27 -1.95 -6.55
N PRO A 40 5.25 -2.85 -5.54
CA PRO A 40 4.62 -4.15 -5.69
C PRO A 40 3.08 -4.06 -5.69
N TYR A 41 2.51 -3.04 -5.07
CA TYR A 41 1.08 -3.02 -4.74
C TYR A 41 0.18 -3.14 -5.97
N MET A 42 0.52 -2.49 -7.08
CA MET A 42 -0.28 -2.56 -8.32
C MET A 42 -0.52 -4.01 -8.76
N ALA A 43 0.55 -4.82 -8.78
CA ALA A 43 0.47 -6.23 -9.16
C ALA A 43 -0.20 -7.09 -8.07
N ARG A 44 -0.26 -6.63 -6.81
CA ARG A 44 -0.93 -7.35 -5.71
C ARG A 44 -2.43 -7.11 -5.72
N LEU A 45 -2.85 -5.88 -5.99
CA LEU A 45 -4.26 -5.55 -6.17
C LEU A 45 -4.89 -6.37 -7.30
N LYS A 46 -4.29 -6.35 -8.50
CA LYS A 46 -4.79 -7.12 -9.65
C LYS A 46 -4.93 -8.61 -9.35
N ARG A 47 -3.90 -9.21 -8.74
CA ARG A 47 -3.92 -10.60 -8.30
C ARG A 47 -5.10 -10.91 -7.37
N GLN A 48 -5.40 -10.03 -6.42
CA GLN A 48 -6.51 -10.25 -5.49
C GLN A 48 -7.86 -10.13 -6.18
N LEU A 49 -8.03 -9.13 -7.04
CA LEU A 49 -9.25 -8.96 -7.85
C LEU A 49 -9.50 -10.22 -8.70
N GLU A 50 -8.47 -10.71 -9.39
CA GLU A 50 -8.54 -11.92 -10.23
C GLU A 50 -8.78 -13.20 -9.40
N ARG A 51 -8.06 -13.37 -8.28
CA ARG A 51 -8.11 -14.60 -7.48
C ARG A 51 -9.44 -14.79 -6.76
N PHE A 52 -10.00 -13.71 -6.23
CA PHE A 52 -11.22 -13.76 -5.42
C PHE A 52 -12.46 -13.30 -6.17
N GLY A 53 -12.31 -12.83 -7.42
CA GLY A 53 -13.41 -12.27 -8.20
C GLY A 53 -14.02 -11.03 -7.54
N PHE A 54 -13.21 -10.26 -6.80
CA PHE A 54 -13.70 -9.06 -6.15
C PHE A 54 -14.04 -8.01 -7.20
N ASN A 55 -15.25 -7.46 -7.09
CA ASN A 55 -15.69 -6.30 -7.85
C ASN A 55 -16.02 -5.17 -6.86
N PRO A 56 -15.02 -4.41 -6.40
CA PRO A 56 -15.24 -3.37 -5.40
C PRO A 56 -16.03 -2.21 -6.01
N VAL A 57 -17.35 -2.22 -5.80
CA VAL A 57 -18.22 -1.08 -6.11
C VAL A 57 -18.30 -0.18 -4.87
N GLY A 58 -17.76 1.05 -4.94
CA GLY A 58 -17.72 1.99 -3.81
C GLY A 58 -16.37 2.00 -3.08
N VAL A 59 -16.37 2.26 -1.75
CA VAL A 59 -15.14 2.25 -0.92
C VAL A 59 -14.57 0.83 -0.85
N GLY A 60 -13.73 0.48 -1.82
CA GLY A 60 -13.27 -0.88 -2.03
C GLY A 60 -11.96 -1.22 -1.33
N VAL A 61 -11.12 -0.22 -1.08
CA VAL A 61 -9.75 -0.41 -0.56
C VAL A 61 -9.34 0.77 0.31
N VAL A 62 -8.75 0.47 1.47
CA VAL A 62 -8.17 1.47 2.38
C VAL A 62 -6.65 1.34 2.34
N PHE A 63 -5.97 2.48 2.24
CA PHE A 63 -4.52 2.57 2.09
C PHE A 63 -3.89 3.44 3.16
N ASP A 64 -2.72 3.01 3.64
CA ASP A 64 -1.85 3.88 4.42
C ASP A 64 -1.28 5.02 3.57
N ALA A 65 -0.85 6.09 4.24
CA ALA A 65 -0.32 7.28 3.56
C ALA A 65 0.95 7.03 2.72
N GLY A 66 1.66 5.91 2.93
CA GLY A 66 2.79 5.51 2.10
C GLY A 66 2.40 5.08 0.68
N TYR A 67 1.13 4.70 0.47
CA TYR A 67 0.61 4.30 -0.83
C TYR A 67 -0.01 5.45 -1.61
N PHE A 68 -0.12 6.64 -1.01
CA PHE A 68 -0.67 7.81 -1.69
C PHE A 68 0.35 8.37 -2.70
N THR A 69 0.37 7.75 -3.89
CA THR A 69 1.29 8.08 -4.99
C THR A 69 0.51 8.20 -6.30
N ALA A 70 0.97 9.06 -7.21
CA ALA A 70 0.28 9.28 -8.49
C ALA A 70 0.03 8.00 -9.31
N PRO A 71 0.97 7.03 -9.42
CA PRO A 71 0.72 5.78 -10.14
C PRO A 71 -0.40 4.93 -9.54
N ILE A 72 -0.48 4.86 -8.21
CA ILE A 72 -1.55 4.13 -7.52
C ILE A 72 -2.90 4.82 -7.75
N CYS A 73 -2.95 6.15 -7.63
CA CYS A 73 -4.19 6.89 -7.89
C CYS A 73 -4.69 6.70 -9.32
N HIS A 74 -3.78 6.71 -10.31
CA HIS A 74 -4.15 6.46 -11.70
C HIS A 74 -4.71 5.05 -11.91
N LEU A 75 -4.06 4.03 -11.34
CA LEU A 75 -4.54 2.64 -11.41
C LEU A 75 -5.94 2.51 -10.81
N LEU A 76 -6.16 3.04 -9.61
CA LEU A 76 -7.45 2.94 -8.93
C LEU A 76 -8.57 3.59 -9.74
N LEU A 77 -8.28 4.73 -10.39
CA LEU A 77 -9.21 5.38 -11.31
C LEU A 77 -9.51 4.51 -12.54
N THR A 78 -8.49 3.90 -13.17
CA THR A 78 -8.66 3.02 -14.34
C THR A 78 -9.49 1.78 -14.02
N GLU A 79 -9.27 1.19 -12.85
CA GLU A 79 -10.00 0.00 -12.38
C GLU A 79 -11.37 0.37 -11.75
N GLN A 80 -11.77 1.66 -11.78
CA GLN A 80 -13.01 2.19 -11.21
C GLN A 80 -13.21 1.90 -9.71
N ILE A 81 -12.10 1.83 -8.97
CA ILE A 81 -12.09 1.58 -7.53
C ILE A 81 -12.07 2.92 -6.80
N TYR A 82 -12.98 3.13 -5.84
CA TYR A 82 -12.96 4.31 -4.99
C TYR A 82 -12.18 4.02 -3.70
N PRO A 83 -10.98 4.59 -3.50
CA PRO A 83 -10.16 4.29 -2.32
C PRO A 83 -10.40 5.26 -1.16
N VAL A 84 -10.03 4.82 0.05
CA VAL A 84 -9.72 5.72 1.16
C VAL A 84 -8.20 5.77 1.31
N LEU A 85 -7.61 6.94 1.08
CA LEU A 85 -6.17 7.15 1.14
C LEU A 85 -5.78 7.88 2.43
N GLY A 86 -4.88 7.30 3.21
CA GLY A 86 -4.27 7.98 4.34
C GLY A 86 -3.50 9.22 3.90
N TYR A 87 -3.64 10.31 4.65
CA TYR A 87 -2.90 11.55 4.40
C TYR A 87 -1.78 11.71 5.43
N ARG A 88 -0.55 11.91 4.96
CA ARG A 88 0.57 12.30 5.81
C ARG A 88 0.92 13.75 5.54
N ARG A 89 0.83 14.60 6.56
CA ARG A 89 1.27 16.00 6.47
C ARG A 89 2.75 16.04 6.08
N PRO A 90 3.14 16.82 5.07
CA PRO A 90 4.54 17.11 4.81
C PRO A 90 5.16 17.73 6.07
N SER A 91 6.29 17.19 6.51
CA SER A 91 7.09 17.82 7.55
C SER A 91 7.64 19.13 6.98
N VAL A 92 7.32 20.26 7.62
CA VAL A 92 7.94 21.55 7.30
C VAL A 92 9.42 21.40 7.63
N VAL A 93 10.26 21.22 6.62
CA VAL A 93 11.69 21.42 6.78
C VAL A 93 11.86 22.92 6.84
N ALA A 94 12.12 23.46 8.04
CA ALA A 94 12.60 24.83 8.16
C ALA A 94 13.86 24.93 7.29
N GLN A 95 13.77 25.70 6.20
CA GLN A 95 14.94 26.11 5.45
C GLN A 95 15.72 27.05 6.35
N THR A 96 16.71 26.50 7.05
CA THR A 96 17.81 27.27 7.66
C THR A 96 18.94 27.39 6.68
#